data_AF-H5UV76-F1
#
_entry.id   AF-H5UV76-F1
#
_cell.length_a   1.000
_cell.length_b   1.000
_cell.length_c   1.000
_cell.angle_alpha   90.00
_cell.angle_beta   90.00
_cell.angle_gamma   90.00
#
_symmetry.space_group_name_H-M   'P 1'
#
loop_
_entity.id
_entity.type
_entity.pdbx_description
1 polymer ?
#
loop_
_entity_poly.entity_id
_entity_poly.type
_entity_poly.pdbx_seq_one_letter_code
_entity_poly.pdbx_strand_id
1 'polypeptide(L)'
;LAALRDANRDGRATAGETVRYTFVVTDPGTTPVDRPTLQVTLSSGRRLDVTCADGGIDPGGNVVCGPIDVTLTAADVRAATLTATARATAVDRAGTRLVSPPSTASMRTTGH
;
A
#
# COMPACT_ATOMS: atom_id res chain seq x y z
N LEU A 1 -4.95 -4.40 0.87
CA LEU A 1 -5.88 -4.48 2.01
C LEU A 1 -5.71 -3.23 2.87
N ALA A 2 -6.79 -2.68 3.41
CA ALA A 2 -6.78 -1.57 4.36
C ALA A 2 -7.61 -1.94 5.59
N ALA A 3 -7.07 -1.75 6.80
CA ALA A 3 -7.74 -2.09 8.05
C ALA A 3 -7.59 -0.95 9.06
N LEU A 4 -8.69 -0.51 9.66
CA LEU A 4 -8.66 0.50 10.72
C LEU A 4 -8.11 -0.13 12.01
N ARG A 5 -7.21 0.59 12.67
CA ARG A 5 -6.75 0.37 14.03
C ARG A 5 -7.49 1.36 14.93
N ASP A 6 -8.69 0.94 15.28
CA ASP A 6 -9.58 1.67 16.17
C ASP A 6 -9.07 1.54 17.61
N ALA A 7 -8.38 2.59 18.07
CA ALA A 7 -7.75 2.62 19.38
C ALA A 7 -8.72 3.02 20.49
N ASN A 8 -9.72 3.85 20.18
CA ASN A 8 -10.69 4.36 21.14
C ASN A 8 -11.98 3.49 21.21
N ARG A 9 -12.11 2.53 20.28
CA ARG A 9 -13.23 1.58 20.10
C ARG A 9 -14.58 2.26 19.83
N ASP A 10 -14.57 3.42 19.18
CA ASP A 10 -15.80 4.14 18.82
C ASP A 10 -16.37 3.72 17.45
N GLY A 11 -15.67 2.83 16.72
CA GLY A 11 -16.05 2.32 15.41
C GLY A 11 -15.91 3.34 14.28
N ARG A 12 -15.21 4.45 14.50
CA ARG A 12 -15.05 5.54 13.53
C ARG A 12 -13.60 5.64 13.10
N ALA A 13 -13.36 6.39 12.03
CA ALA A 13 -12.04 6.62 11.48
C ALA A 13 -11.78 8.14 11.49
N THR A 14 -11.35 8.60 12.66
CA THR A 14 -11.14 9.96 13.14
C THR A 14 -9.64 10.30 13.23
N ALA A 15 -9.33 11.55 13.52
CA ALA A 15 -7.96 12.04 13.54
C ALA A 15 -7.21 11.43 14.74
N GLY A 16 -5.99 10.96 14.52
CA GLY A 16 -5.18 10.26 15.52
C GLY A 16 -5.32 8.73 15.46
N GLU A 17 -6.35 8.20 14.81
CA GLU A 17 -6.46 6.76 14.54
C GLU A 17 -5.53 6.32 13.42
N THR A 18 -5.32 5.03 13.29
CA THR A 18 -4.34 4.49 12.34
C THR A 18 -5.00 3.55 11.34
N VAL A 19 -4.65 3.66 10.07
CA VAL A 19 -5.05 2.71 9.03
C VAL A 19 -3.83 1.87 8.65
N ARG A 20 -3.96 0.55 8.82
CA ARG A 20 -2.95 -0.42 8.42
C ARG A 20 -3.19 -0.86 6.99
N TYR A 21 -2.20 -0.64 6.13
CA TYR A 21 -2.21 -1.12 4.76
C TYR A 21 -1.27 -2.31 4.59
N THR A 22 -1.75 -3.33 3.87
CA THR A 22 -0.94 -4.47 3.41
C THR A 22 -1.14 -4.62 1.92
N PHE A 23 -0.05 -4.76 1.17
CA PHE A 23 -0.07 -4.92 -0.28
C PHE A 23 0.50 -6.27 -0.66
N VAL A 24 0.01 -6.82 -1.77
CA VAL A 24 0.54 -8.04 -2.38
C VAL A 24 0.94 -7.68 -3.79
N VAL A 25 2.19 -7.92 -4.12
CA VAL A 25 2.73 -7.74 -5.47
C VAL A 25 2.80 -9.12 -6.11
N THR A 26 2.11 -9.28 -7.24
CA THR A 26 2.08 -10.53 -8.00
C THR A 26 2.85 -10.33 -9.29
N ASP A 27 3.71 -11.29 -9.64
CA ASP A 27 4.38 -11.32 -10.93
C ASP A 27 3.69 -12.33 -11.86
N PRO A 28 2.89 -11.88 -12.83
CA PRO A 28 2.27 -12.76 -13.82
C PRO A 28 3.24 -13.16 -14.95
N GLY A 29 4.50 -12.71 -14.90
CA GLY A 29 5.50 -12.96 -15.92
C GLY A 29 5.99 -14.40 -15.95
N THR A 30 6.89 -14.67 -16.90
CA THR A 30 7.56 -15.96 -17.09
C THR A 30 9.01 -15.94 -16.60
N THR A 31 9.53 -14.78 -16.20
CA THR A 31 10.91 -14.60 -15.75
C THR A 31 10.89 -14.10 -14.31
N PRO A 32 11.69 -14.69 -13.41
CA PRO A 32 11.77 -14.22 -12.04
C PRO A 32 12.26 -12.78 -11.97
N VAL A 33 11.66 -12.02 -11.07
CA VAL A 33 12.01 -10.62 -10.79
C VAL A 33 12.64 -10.49 -9.43
N ASP A 34 13.61 -9.59 -9.29
CA ASP A 34 14.34 -9.35 -8.06
C ASP A 34 13.92 -8.04 -7.41
N ARG A 35 13.91 -8.03 -6.07
CA ARG A 35 13.75 -6.86 -5.20
C ARG A 35 12.62 -5.91 -5.62
N PRO A 36 11.36 -6.37 -5.60
CA PRO A 36 10.23 -5.49 -5.84
C PRO A 36 10.20 -4.38 -4.79
N THR A 37 10.10 -3.14 -5.25
CA THR A 37 9.88 -1.94 -4.44
C THR A 37 8.47 -1.44 -4.67
N LEU A 38 7.81 -0.96 -3.62
CA LEU A 38 6.44 -0.49 -3.72
C LEU A 38 6.33 0.97 -3.27
N GLN A 39 5.90 1.83 -4.18
CA GLN A 39 5.62 3.24 -3.89
C GLN A 39 4.13 3.44 -3.71
N VAL A 40 3.73 4.06 -2.59
CA VAL A 40 2.34 4.36 -2.25
C VAL A 40 2.15 5.87 -2.13
N THR A 41 1.12 6.40 -2.78
CA THR A 41 0.70 7.79 -2.64
C THR A 41 -0.71 7.84 -2.07
N LEU A 42 -0.89 8.57 -0.98
CA LEU A 42 -2.19 8.80 -0.34
C LEU A 42 -2.93 9.96 -1.02
N SER A 43 -4.26 9.97 -0.95
CA SER A 43 -5.10 11.07 -1.45
C SER A 43 -4.79 12.41 -0.77
N SER A 44 -4.22 12.40 0.44
CA SER A 44 -3.67 13.59 1.11
C SER A 44 -2.33 14.08 0.54
N GLY A 45 -1.79 13.45 -0.50
CA GLY A 45 -0.51 13.81 -1.13
C GLY A 45 0.72 13.22 -0.45
N ARG A 46 0.57 12.59 0.71
CA ARG A 46 1.66 11.88 1.42
C ARG A 46 2.16 10.71 0.58
N ARG A 47 3.48 10.56 0.49
CA ARG A 47 4.14 9.44 -0.17
C ARG A 47 4.76 8.51 0.87
N LEU A 48 4.61 7.22 0.65
CA LEU A 48 5.12 6.16 1.51
C LEU A 48 5.91 5.19 0.62
N ASP A 49 7.17 5.01 0.95
CA ASP A 49 7.97 3.93 0.38
C ASP A 49 7.77 2.68 1.25
N VAL A 50 7.38 1.58 0.61
CA VAL A 50 7.00 0.33 1.27
C VAL A 50 7.97 -0.76 0.88
N THR A 51 8.63 -1.32 1.88
CA THR A 51 9.52 -2.47 1.71
C THR A 51 8.68 -3.74 1.57
N CYS A 52 9.05 -4.55 0.57
CA CYS A 52 8.53 -5.90 0.39
C CYS A 52 9.41 -6.91 1.12
N ALA A 53 8.87 -8.07 1.47
CA ALA A 53 9.69 -9.14 2.04
C ALA A 53 10.89 -9.45 1.12
N ASP A 54 12.05 -9.74 1.71
CA ASP A 54 13.26 -10.04 0.97
C ASP A 54 13.07 -11.28 0.09
N GLY A 55 13.57 -11.20 -1.15
CA GLY A 55 13.47 -12.26 -2.14
C GLY A 55 13.06 -11.74 -3.50
N GLY A 56 13.35 -12.53 -4.53
CA GLY A 56 12.71 -12.36 -5.83
C GLY A 56 11.29 -12.91 -5.80
N ILE A 57 10.51 -12.58 -6.83
CA ILE A 57 9.24 -13.22 -7.12
C ILE A 57 9.49 -14.19 -8.27
N ASP A 58 9.27 -15.48 -8.03
CA ASP A 58 9.28 -16.47 -9.11
C ASP A 58 8.11 -16.25 -10.07
N PRO A 59 8.20 -16.72 -11.32
CA PRO A 59 7.10 -16.63 -12.29
C PRO A 59 5.77 -17.14 -11.73
N GLY A 60 4.72 -16.33 -11.79
CA GLY A 60 3.39 -16.64 -11.22
C GLY A 60 3.30 -16.51 -9.70
N GLY A 61 4.41 -16.15 -9.04
CA GLY A 61 4.50 -15.96 -7.60
C GLY A 61 3.98 -14.59 -7.14
N ASN A 62 4.04 -14.40 -5.82
CA ASN A 62 3.74 -13.11 -5.20
C ASN A 62 4.60 -12.88 -3.94
N VAL A 63 4.71 -11.61 -3.56
CA VAL A 63 5.33 -11.18 -2.30
C VAL A 63 4.42 -10.21 -1.58
N VAL A 64 4.47 -10.23 -0.25
CA VAL A 64 3.75 -9.28 0.60
C VAL A 64 4.64 -8.08 0.91
N CYS A 65 4.07 -6.87 0.79
CA CYS A 65 4.72 -5.62 1.13
C CYS A 65 3.97 -4.90 2.27
N GLY A 66 4.74 -4.41 3.24
CA GLY A 66 4.22 -3.92 4.52
C GLY A 66 4.10 -5.03 5.58
N PRO A 67 3.25 -4.87 6.59
CA PRO A 67 2.24 -3.82 6.76
C PRO A 67 2.83 -2.43 7.02
N ILE A 68 2.11 -1.39 6.63
CA ILE A 68 2.41 0.00 6.96
C ILE A 68 1.25 0.61 7.74
N ASP A 69 1.57 1.40 8.76
CA ASP A 69 0.60 2.07 9.60
C ASP A 69 0.57 3.57 9.28
N VAL A 70 -0.61 4.08 8.93
CA VAL A 70 -0.83 5.47 8.53
C VAL A 70 -1.76 6.15 9.52
N THR A 71 -1.26 7.12 10.27
CA THR A 71 -2.11 7.91 11.16
C THR A 71 -3.00 8.88 10.36
N LEU A 72 -4.29 8.87 10.65
CA LEU A 72 -5.28 9.76 10.10
C LEU A 72 -5.10 11.18 10.65
N THR A 73 -5.11 12.14 9.75
CA THR A 73 -5.09 13.57 10.07
C THR A 73 -6.52 14.13 10.03
N ALA A 74 -6.72 15.30 10.63
CA ALA A 74 -7.99 16.03 10.50
C ALA A 74 -8.35 16.35 9.03
N ALA A 75 -7.34 16.50 8.15
CA ALA A 75 -7.58 16.68 6.72
C ALA A 75 -8.11 15.40 6.06
N ASP A 76 -7.57 14.23 6.41
CA ASP A 76 -8.06 12.95 5.91
C ASP A 76 -9.53 12.74 6.34
N VAL A 77 -9.86 12.98 7.61
CA VAL A 77 -11.24 12.88 8.13
C VAL A 77 -12.20 13.80 7.39
N ARG A 78 -11.81 15.07 7.18
CA ARG A 78 -12.63 16.03 6.41
C ARG A 78 -12.83 15.61 4.96
N ALA A 79 -11.87 14.91 4.36
CA ALA A 79 -12.00 14.36 3.01
C ALA A 79 -12.94 13.15 2.95
N ALA A 80 -13.39 12.64 4.10
CA ALA A 80 -14.28 11.49 4.28
C ALA A 80 -13.76 10.14 3.75
N THR A 81 -12.66 10.13 3.01
CA THR A 81 -12.02 8.94 2.47
C THR A 81 -10.52 9.15 2.31
N LEU A 82 -9.75 8.17 2.78
CA LEU A 82 -8.32 8.07 2.54
C LEU A 82 -8.05 6.97 1.49
N THR A 83 -7.60 7.37 0.31
CA THR A 83 -7.24 6.45 -0.78
C THR A 83 -5.74 6.31 -0.87
N ALA A 84 -5.24 5.08 -0.88
CA ALA A 84 -3.86 4.74 -1.15
C ALA A 84 -3.74 4.22 -2.59
N THR A 85 -2.82 4.78 -3.37
CA THR A 85 -2.47 4.35 -4.73
C THR A 85 -1.07 3.78 -4.73
N ALA A 86 -0.91 2.50 -5.06
CA ALA A 86 0.34 1.77 -5.03
C ALA A 86 0.86 1.43 -6.43
N ARG A 87 2.17 1.52 -6.65
CA ARG A 87 2.86 1.09 -7.87
C ARG A 87 4.10 0.28 -7.49
N ALA A 88 4.19 -0.94 -8.01
CA ALA A 88 5.36 -1.79 -7.82
C ALA A 88 6.37 -1.54 -8.94
N THR A 89 7.65 -1.53 -8.58
CA THR A 89 8.78 -1.56 -9.52
C THR A 89 9.66 -2.75 -9.18
N ALA A 90 9.99 -3.56 -10.17
CA ALA A 90 10.92 -4.68 -10.03
C ALA A 90 11.92 -4.68 -11.19
N VAL A 91 12.96 -5.50 -11.08
CA VAL A 91 13.96 -5.69 -12.15
C VAL A 91 14.05 -7.18 -12.44
N ASP A 92 14.00 -7.58 -13.71
CA ASP A 92 14.20 -8.97 -14.10
C ASP A 92 15.71 -9.34 -14.17
N ARG A 93 16.02 -10.61 -14.40
CA ARG A 93 17.42 -11.06 -14.53
C ARG A 93 18.17 -10.52 -15.75
N ALA A 94 17.46 -10.00 -16.75
CA ALA A 94 18.06 -9.32 -17.89
C ALA A 94 18.37 -7.84 -17.59
N GLY A 95 18.02 -7.34 -16.39
CA GLY A 95 18.18 -5.95 -16.00
C GLY A 95 17.04 -5.04 -16.49
N THR A 96 15.96 -5.61 -17.02
CA THR A 96 14.79 -4.86 -17.47
C THR A 96 14.01 -4.36 -16.27
N ARG A 97 13.76 -3.05 -16.23
CA ARG A 97 12.89 -2.44 -15.22
C ARG A 97 11.42 -2.66 -15.60
N LEU A 98 10.67 -3.28 -14.69
CA LEU A 98 9.24 -3.52 -14.80
C LEU A 98 8.48 -2.64 -13.82
N VAL A 99 7.36 -2.05 -14.27
CA VAL A 99 6.50 -1.19 -13.44
C VAL A 99 5.06 -1.67 -13.56
N SER A 100 4.39 -1.92 -12.44
CA SER A 100 3.00 -2.33 -12.44
C SER A 100 2.05 -1.18 -12.79
N PRO A 101 0.84 -1.48 -13.30
CA PRO A 101 -0.29 -0.55 -13.23
C PRO A 101 -0.54 -0.10 -11.77
N PRO A 102 -1.16 1.08 -11.56
CA PRO A 102 -1.53 1.51 -10.22
C PRO A 102 -2.62 0.61 -9.64
N SER A 103 -2.50 0.27 -8.36
CA SER A 103 -3.54 -0.41 -7.58
C SER A 103 -4.02 0.50 -6.45
N THR A 104 -5.32 0.52 -6.17
CA THR A 104 -5.88 1.43 -5.16
C THR A 104 -6.61 0.69 -4.04
N ALA A 105 -6.52 1.24 -2.83
CA ALA A 105 -7.29 0.80 -1.67
C ALA A 105 -7.79 2.03 -0.92
N SER A 106 -9.08 2.06 -0.60
CA SER A 106 -9.72 3.20 0.07
C SER A 106 -10.26 2.80 1.44
N MET A 107 -10.11 3.70 2.41
CA MET A 107 -10.72 3.61 3.73
C MET A 107 -11.66 4.79 3.92
N ARG A 108 -12.90 4.55 4.33
CA ARG A 108 -13.82 5.63 4.71
C ARG A 108 -13.39 6.20 6.05
N THR A 109 -13.26 7.51 6.14
CA THR A 109 -12.93 8.25 7.37
C THR A 109 -14.17 9.03 7.77
N THR A 110 -15.03 8.48 8.62
CA THR A 110 -16.28 9.13 8.99
C THR A 110 -16.01 10.35 9.87
N GLY A 111 -16.24 11.54 9.33
CA GLY A 111 -16.53 12.73 10.13
C GLY A 111 -18.04 12.84 10.34
N HIS A 112 -18.45 12.92 11.61
CA HIS A 112 -19.84 13.06 12.12
C HIS A 112 -20.59 11.75 12.41
#